data_AF-A0A955WYI6-F1
#
_entry.id   AF-A0A955WYI6-F1
#
_cell.length_a   1.000
_cell.length_b   1.000
_cell.length_c   1.000
_cell.angle_alpha   90.00
_cell.angle_beta   90.00
_cell.angle_gamma   90.00
#
_symmetry.space_group_name_H-M   'P 1'
#
loop_
_entity.id
_entity.type
_entity.pdbx_description
1 polymer ?
#
loop_
_entity_poly.entity_id
_entity_poly.type
_entity_poly.pdbx_seq_one_letter_code
_entity_poly.pdbx_strand_id
1 'polypeptide(L)'
;MNRLVCALLAVGLWAAPAAAQVTNFSQDVNAAIDAGLAWLDGRGAFNANSSAGDAAGLVALALLEKRQSADQNAPPIGYANANAADRARLDAVMGYVINRSRNAGFYAYRDG
;
A
#
# COMPACT_ATOMS: atom_id res chain seq x y z
N MET A 1 7.67 -46.47 -39.80
CA MET A 1 7.31 -46.26 -38.39
C MET A 1 8.18 -45.16 -37.75
N ASN A 2 8.32 -43.97 -38.36
CA ASN A 2 9.27 -42.93 -37.88
C ASN A 2 8.69 -41.50 -37.82
N ARG A 3 7.37 -41.31 -37.93
CA ARG A 3 6.76 -39.96 -37.98
C ARG A 3 6.04 -39.52 -36.70
N LEU A 4 5.99 -40.38 -35.68
CA LEU A 4 5.22 -40.14 -34.45
C LEU A 4 6.07 -39.68 -33.26
N VAL A 5 7.41 -39.70 -33.36
CA VAL A 5 8.30 -39.38 -32.24
C VAL A 5 8.40 -37.86 -32.00
N CYS A 6 8.18 -37.03 -33.01
CA CYS A 6 8.27 -35.56 -32.85
C CYS A 6 7.03 -34.91 -32.22
N ALA A 7 5.89 -35.61 -32.15
CA ALA A 7 4.63 -35.03 -31.66
C ALA A 7 4.51 -35.05 -30.12
N LEU A 8 5.38 -35.78 -29.41
CA LEU A 8 5.36 -35.92 -27.95
C LEU A 8 6.23 -34.91 -27.20
N LEU A 9 7.05 -34.12 -27.89
CA LEU A 9 7.94 -33.11 -27.28
C LEU A 9 7.28 -31.72 -27.12
N ALA A 10 6.05 -31.52 -27.61
CA ALA A 10 5.41 -30.20 -27.67
C ALA A 10 4.44 -29.89 -26.51
N VAL A 11 4.21 -30.82 -25.57
CA VAL A 11 3.18 -30.66 -24.51
C VAL A 11 3.79 -30.28 -23.13
N GLY A 12 5.10 -30.04 -23.07
CA GLY A 12 5.83 -29.81 -21.82
C GLY A 12 6.05 -28.35 -21.40
N LEU A 13 5.60 -27.34 -22.16
CA LEU A 13 5.63 -25.94 -21.71
C LEU A 13 4.37 -25.63 -20.91
N TRP A 14 4.23 -26.26 -19.75
CA TRP A 14 3.46 -25.63 -18.68
C TRP A 14 4.19 -24.34 -18.34
N ALA A 15 3.57 -23.20 -18.64
CA ALA A 15 4.01 -21.91 -18.11
C ALA A 15 3.97 -22.04 -16.58
N ALA A 16 5.14 -22.32 -15.98
CA ALA A 16 5.29 -22.16 -14.55
C ALA A 16 4.84 -20.72 -14.24
N PRO A 17 3.94 -20.50 -13.26
CA PRO A 17 3.66 -19.14 -12.84
C PRO A 17 5.02 -18.52 -12.51
N ALA A 18 5.32 -17.35 -13.08
CA ALA A 18 6.48 -16.59 -12.67
C ALA A 18 6.30 -16.32 -11.18
N ALA A 19 7.00 -17.08 -10.34
CA ALA A 19 6.93 -16.90 -8.90
C ALA A 19 7.36 -15.47 -8.64
N ALA A 20 6.50 -14.71 -7.99
CA ALA A 20 6.77 -13.32 -7.69
C ALA A 20 8.07 -13.26 -6.86
N GLN A 21 9.09 -12.61 -7.42
CA GLN A 21 10.44 -12.73 -6.91
C GLN A 21 10.64 -11.69 -5.81
N VAL A 22 10.56 -12.15 -4.55
CA VAL A 22 11.06 -11.35 -3.43
C VAL A 22 12.57 -11.26 -3.57
N THR A 23 13.06 -10.05 -3.78
CA THR A 23 14.49 -9.75 -3.95
C THR A 23 14.99 -9.00 -2.72
N ASN A 24 16.31 -8.88 -2.56
CA ASN A 24 16.87 -8.02 -1.52
C ASN A 24 16.36 -6.57 -1.68
N PHE A 25 16.32 -6.07 -2.92
CA PHE A 25 15.75 -4.75 -3.20
C PHE A 25 14.28 -4.64 -2.75
N SER A 26 13.45 -5.65 -3.02
CA SER A 26 12.03 -5.58 -2.65
C SER A 26 11.82 -5.66 -1.13
N GLN A 27 12.69 -6.37 -0.41
CA GLN A 27 12.75 -6.36 1.05
C GLN A 27 13.18 -5.00 1.59
N ASP A 28 14.22 -4.40 1.01
CA ASP A 28 14.72 -3.08 1.41
C ASP A 28 13.66 -2.00 1.18
N VAL A 29 12.96 -2.06 0.04
CA VAL A 29 11.82 -1.17 -0.24
C VAL A 29 10.72 -1.33 0.80
N ASN A 30 10.34 -2.57 1.14
CA ASN A 30 9.31 -2.80 2.15
C ASN A 30 9.74 -2.27 3.53
N ALA A 31 11.00 -2.49 3.92
CA ALA A 31 11.56 -1.97 5.17
C ALA A 31 11.59 -0.43 5.18
N ALA A 32 11.93 0.20 4.07
CA ALA A 32 11.90 1.66 3.94
C ALA A 32 10.48 2.23 4.05
N ILE A 33 9.48 1.55 3.48
CA ILE A 33 8.06 1.91 3.64
C ILE A 33 7.66 1.81 5.12
N ASP A 34 7.98 0.69 5.78
CA ASP A 34 7.66 0.49 7.20
C ASP A 34 8.33 1.57 8.08
N ALA A 35 9.59 1.92 7.78
CA ALA A 35 10.30 3.00 8.47
C ALA A 35 9.66 4.38 8.23
N GLY A 36 9.21 4.66 7.00
CA GLY A 36 8.50 5.89 6.65
C GLY A 36 7.17 6.02 7.38
N LEU A 37 6.39 4.94 7.45
CA LEU A 37 5.14 4.89 8.21
C LEU A 37 5.38 5.07 9.71
N ALA A 38 6.42 4.45 10.26
CA ALA A 38 6.80 4.63 11.67
C ALA A 38 7.24 6.08 11.97
N TRP A 39 7.96 6.73 11.05
CA TRP A 39 8.32 8.13 11.19
C TRP A 39 7.10 9.05 11.17
N LEU A 40 6.14 8.81 10.26
CA LEU A 40 4.87 9.54 10.19
C LEU A 40 4.07 9.39 11.49
N ASP A 41 4.01 8.18 12.04
CA ASP A 41 3.36 7.89 13.33
C ASP A 41 4.03 8.67 14.47
N GLY A 42 5.37 8.64 14.53
CA GLY A 42 6.14 9.42 15.50
C GLY A 42 5.97 10.94 15.38
N ARG A 43 5.53 11.44 14.22
CA ARG A 43 5.17 12.86 14.02
C ARG A 43 3.71 13.16 14.35
N GLY A 44 2.91 12.17 14.72
CA GLY A 44 1.48 12.34 14.98
C GLY A 44 0.65 12.52 13.70
N ALA A 45 1.16 12.08 12.55
CA ALA A 45 0.45 12.21 11.28
C ALA A 45 -0.82 11.35 11.25
N PHE A 46 -0.88 10.27 12.04
CA PHE A 46 -2.05 9.39 12.16
C PHE A 46 -3.01 9.74 13.31
N ASN A 47 -2.78 10.85 14.02
CA ASN A 47 -3.61 11.24 15.16
C ASN A 47 -4.95 11.87 14.71
N ALA A 48 -5.93 11.86 15.62
CA ALA A 48 -7.23 12.52 15.41
C ALA A 48 -7.13 14.04 15.16
N ASN A 49 -6.01 14.66 15.58
CA ASN A 49 -5.59 15.97 15.09
C ASN A 49 -4.28 15.77 14.32
N SER A 50 -4.41 15.37 13.06
CA SER A 50 -3.27 14.96 12.24
C SER A 50 -2.29 16.11 12.08
N SER A 51 -1.02 15.88 12.41
CA SER A 51 0.05 16.86 12.17
C SER A 51 0.35 17.08 10.69
N ALA A 52 -0.16 16.20 9.81
CA ALA A 52 -0.06 16.35 8.37
C ALA A 52 -1.03 17.41 7.80
N GLY A 53 -1.99 17.90 8.58
CA GLY A 53 -2.90 18.96 8.15
C GLY A 53 -3.66 18.59 6.87
N ASP A 54 -3.53 19.40 5.83
CA ASP A 54 -4.19 19.15 4.53
C ASP A 54 -3.67 17.88 3.83
N ALA A 55 -2.47 17.40 4.18
CA ALA A 55 -1.91 16.14 3.68
C ALA A 55 -2.40 14.90 4.44
N ALA A 56 -3.29 15.03 5.43
CA ALA A 56 -3.81 13.91 6.22
C ALA A 56 -4.41 12.79 5.36
N GLY A 57 -5.12 13.13 4.28
CA GLY A 57 -5.66 12.12 3.35
C GLY A 57 -4.57 11.31 2.63
N LEU A 58 -3.45 11.95 2.27
CA LEU A 58 -2.31 11.26 1.63
C LEU A 58 -1.60 10.34 2.62
N VAL A 59 -1.50 10.75 3.89
CA VAL A 59 -0.96 9.91 4.96
C VAL A 59 -1.84 8.68 5.19
N ALA A 60 -3.16 8.82 5.19
CA ALA A 60 -4.07 7.69 5.25
C ALA A 60 -3.91 6.75 4.04
N LEU A 61 -3.75 7.31 2.83
CA LEU A 61 -3.50 6.51 1.62
C LEU A 61 -2.22 5.69 1.72
N ALA A 62 -1.13 6.27 2.25
CA ALA A 62 0.13 5.54 2.44
C ALA A 62 -0.04 4.29 3.32
N LEU A 63 -0.90 4.36 4.34
CA LEU A 63 -1.19 3.22 5.22
C LEU A 63 -2.12 2.20 4.55
N LEU A 64 -3.07 2.64 3.72
CA LEU A 64 -3.95 1.76 2.93
C LEU A 64 -3.18 0.97 1.86
N GLU A 65 -2.20 1.61 1.23
CA GLU A 65 -1.37 1.05 0.15
C GLU A 65 -0.24 0.14 0.66
N LYS A 66 -0.09 0.01 1.99
CA LYS A 66 0.89 -0.92 2.56
C LYS A 66 0.60 -2.33 2.03
N ARG A 67 1.63 -2.99 1.49
CA ARG A 67 1.49 -4.31 0.87
C ARG A 67 1.48 -5.43 1.91
N GLN A 68 0.80 -6.52 1.56
CA GLN A 68 0.74 -7.72 2.41
C GLN A 68 2.10 -8.40 2.58
N SER A 69 3.04 -8.18 1.66
CA SER A 69 4.41 -8.70 1.74
C SER A 69 5.37 -7.83 0.93
N ALA A 70 6.67 -8.15 1.00
CA ALA A 70 7.72 -7.50 0.22
C ALA A 70 7.68 -7.80 -1.29
N ASP A 71 6.77 -8.68 -1.75
CA ASP A 71 6.49 -8.84 -3.16
C ASP A 71 5.84 -7.56 -3.73
N GLN A 72 6.45 -7.00 -4.78
CA GLN A 72 5.99 -5.77 -5.43
C GLN A 72 4.68 -5.95 -6.23
N ASN A 73 4.21 -7.18 -6.41
CA ASN A 73 2.89 -7.48 -6.95
C ASN A 73 1.89 -7.86 -5.86
N ALA A 74 2.32 -7.93 -4.58
CA ALA A 74 1.40 -8.23 -3.49
C ALA A 74 0.31 -7.14 -3.43
N PRO A 75 -0.96 -7.53 -3.21
CA PRO A 75 -2.03 -6.57 -3.11
C PRO A 75 -1.83 -5.67 -1.88
N PRO A 76 -2.38 -4.45 -1.91
CA PRO A 76 -2.46 -3.62 -0.71
C PRO A 76 -3.29 -4.33 0.37
N ILE A 77 -2.92 -4.13 1.63
CA ILE A 77 -3.64 -4.65 2.80
C ILE A 77 -5.03 -4.00 2.84
N GLY A 78 -5.09 -2.68 2.62
CA GLY A 78 -6.30 -1.88 2.73
C GLY A 78 -6.89 -1.87 4.15
N TYR A 79 -8.06 -1.27 4.31
CA TYR A 79 -8.70 -1.14 5.63
C TYR A 79 -9.17 -2.48 6.21
N ALA A 80 -9.82 -3.32 5.40
CA ALA A 80 -10.47 -4.55 5.86
C ALA A 80 -9.48 -5.57 6.44
N ASN A 81 -8.27 -5.65 5.87
CA ASN A 81 -7.23 -6.58 6.29
C ASN A 81 -6.16 -5.93 7.18
N ALA A 82 -6.29 -4.62 7.48
CA ALA A 82 -5.38 -3.93 8.39
C ALA A 82 -5.47 -4.53 9.80
N ASN A 83 -4.34 -4.58 10.50
CA ASN A 83 -4.32 -4.93 11.92
C ASN A 83 -5.08 -3.85 12.74
N ALA A 84 -5.35 -4.15 14.01
CA ALA A 84 -6.15 -3.27 14.87
C ALA A 84 -5.52 -1.87 15.06
N ALA A 85 -4.19 -1.77 15.14
CA ALA A 85 -3.51 -0.49 15.32
C ALA A 85 -3.60 0.38 14.07
N ASP A 86 -3.36 -0.19 12.89
CA ASP A 86 -3.46 0.52 11.62
C ASP A 86 -4.90 0.92 11.32
N ARG A 87 -5.87 0.09 11.70
CA ARG A 87 -7.29 0.44 11.57
C ARG A 87 -7.65 1.63 12.46
N ALA A 88 -7.21 1.64 13.71
CA ALA A 88 -7.43 2.77 14.62
C ALA A 88 -6.78 4.06 14.10
N ARG A 89 -5.57 3.98 13.52
CA ARG A 89 -4.90 5.10 12.83
C ARG A 89 -5.72 5.61 11.65
N LEU A 90 -6.22 4.72 10.79
CA LEU A 90 -7.08 5.08 9.66
C LEU A 90 -8.37 5.76 10.12
N ASP A 91 -9.04 5.20 11.13
CA ASP A 91 -10.27 5.77 11.69
C ASP A 91 -10.02 7.17 12.26
N ALA A 92 -8.92 7.37 12.99
CA ALA A 92 -8.55 8.66 13.56
C ALA A 92 -8.29 9.73 12.49
N VAL A 93 -7.50 9.40 11.46
CA VAL A 93 -7.19 10.33 10.36
C VAL A 93 -8.43 10.63 9.53
N MET A 94 -9.26 9.63 9.23
CA MET A 94 -10.50 9.86 8.49
C MET A 94 -11.48 10.72 9.28
N GLY A 95 -11.55 10.53 10.60
CA GLY A 95 -12.29 11.43 11.50
C GLY A 95 -11.82 12.88 11.40
N TYR A 96 -10.50 13.10 11.38
CA TYR A 96 -9.90 14.43 11.17
C TYR A 96 -10.31 15.04 9.83
N VAL A 97 -10.16 14.30 8.72
CA VAL A 97 -10.49 14.76 7.36
C VAL A 97 -11.97 15.14 7.24
N ILE A 98 -12.88 14.30 7.76
CA ILE A 98 -14.32 14.57 7.76
C ILE A 98 -14.67 15.79 8.60
N ASN A 99 -14.05 15.97 9.76
CA ASN A 99 -14.32 17.13 10.61
C ASN A 99 -13.79 18.42 9.98
N ARG A 100 -12.63 18.36 9.33
CA ARG A 100 -12.04 19.51 8.62
C ARG A 100 -12.89 19.90 7.41
N SER A 101 -13.41 18.94 6.64
CA SER A 101 -14.27 19.26 5.49
C SER A 101 -15.57 19.94 5.89
N ARG A 102 -16.13 19.62 7.06
CA ARG A 102 -17.33 20.29 7.61
C ARG A 102 -17.08 21.71 8.10
N ASN A 103 -15.83 22.03 8.48
CA ASN A 103 -15.42 23.35 8.97
C ASN A 103 -14.61 24.14 7.93
N ALA A 104 -14.52 23.65 6.69
CA ALA A 104 -13.77 24.30 5.63
C ALA A 104 -14.54 25.52 5.11
N GLY A 105 -14.02 26.72 5.39
CA GLY A 105 -14.32 27.90 4.58
C GLY A 105 -13.81 27.69 3.15
N PHE A 106 -14.41 28.39 2.18
CA PHE A 106 -14.09 28.29 0.76
C PHE A 106 -12.56 28.26 0.50
N TYR A 107 -12.04 27.14 0.02
CA TYR A 107 -10.62 26.99 -0.33
C TYR A 107 -10.44 27.30 -1.82
N ALA A 108 -10.01 28.53 -2.12
CA ALA A 108 -9.59 28.90 -3.47
C ALA A 108 -8.19 28.31 -3.71
N TYR A 109 -8.10 27.29 -4.56
CA TYR A 109 -6.83 26.87 -5.15
C TYR A 109 -6.24 28.08 -5.88
N ARG A 110 -5.23 28.71 -5.29
CA ARG A 110 -4.45 29.76 -5.93
C ARG A 110 -3.13 29.15 -6.39
N ASP A 111 -3.24 28.59 -7.59
CA ASP A 111 -2.23 28.38 -8.63
C ASP A 111 -1.09 27.41 -8.25
N GLY A 112 -1.05 26.29 -8.98
CA GLY A 112 -0.15 25.15 -8.76
C GLY A 112 1.32 25.39 -9.08
#